data_AF-A0A0R3WT86-F1
#
_entry.id   AF-A0A0R3WT86-F1
#
_cell.length_a   1.000
_cell.length_b   1.000
_cell.length_c   1.000
_cell.angle_alpha   90.00
_cell.angle_beta   90.00
_cell.angle_gamma   90.00
#
_symmetry.space_group_name_H-M   'P 1'
#
loop_
_entity.id
_entity.type
_entity.pdbx_description
1 polymer ?
#
loop_
_entity_poly.entity_id
_entity_poly.type
_entity_poly.pdbx_seq_one_letter_code
_entity_poly.pdbx_strand_id
1 'polypeptide(L)'
;MKRVLSNNDDLQSTKFTGTFAYDSKLLKTGYGTSPDNTATSLTNSEIRLLEMRKKFRSQIAESRKRREDLAMRQEDLRFQMKRFEGFIRDNEAKRLRAVKKYLTERQIIEEKTKEGIELRVEFGKAKIACEAMRRKVEEYKKYESYLMDVIDLLPPDYIKIADNVLLGLIMRYNTLYGTYQSLLAEMNTKSKNIREAHTRLQALREEHASRILTLNSKLADLYKERSANSEQLQQLVQKFDQDHRELRKQLV
;
A
#
# COMPACT_ATOMS: atom_id res chain seq x y z
N MET A 1 -18.88 -12.40 -33.71
CA MET A 1 -19.14 -11.51 -34.86
C MET A 1 -18.44 -12.11 -36.08
N LYS A 2 -19.22 -12.55 -37.10
CA LYS A 2 -18.93 -12.77 -38.56
C LYS A 2 -17.55 -13.30 -39.00
N ARG A 3 -17.32 -14.21 -39.96
CA ARG A 3 -18.02 -14.97 -41.04
C ARG A 3 -16.98 -16.03 -41.49
N VAL A 4 -17.30 -17.31 -41.64
CA VAL A 4 -17.66 -18.03 -42.90
C VAL A 4 -16.79 -17.70 -44.12
N LEU A 5 -16.05 -18.69 -44.62
CA LEU A 5 -15.84 -19.13 -46.03
C LEU A 5 -15.08 -20.48 -45.93
N SER A 6 -15.64 -21.69 -46.03
CA SER A 6 -16.25 -22.38 -47.19
C SER A 6 -15.48 -22.19 -48.50
N ASN A 7 -14.91 -23.27 -49.04
CA ASN A 7 -14.59 -23.54 -50.46
C ASN A 7 -14.07 -24.99 -50.54
N ASN A 8 -14.90 -25.99 -50.83
CA ASN A 8 -15.28 -26.49 -52.17
C ASN A 8 -14.09 -27.02 -52.98
N ASP A 9 -13.76 -28.29 -52.73
CA ASP A 9 -12.96 -29.14 -53.63
C ASP A 9 -13.86 -29.70 -54.74
N ASP A 10 -14.10 -28.89 -55.78
CA ASP A 10 -14.66 -29.37 -57.05
C ASP A 10 -13.51 -29.76 -58.00
N LEU A 11 -13.04 -31.00 -57.90
CA LEU A 11 -12.26 -31.65 -58.96
C LEU A 11 -13.18 -31.96 -60.15
N GLN A 12 -13.41 -30.96 -61.00
CA GLN A 12 -13.94 -31.21 -62.34
C GLN A 12 -12.86 -31.83 -63.23
N SER A 13 -12.86 -33.16 -63.28
CA SER A 13 -12.20 -33.95 -64.31
C SER A 13 -12.80 -33.60 -65.68
N THR A 14 -12.12 -32.72 -66.41
CA THR A 14 -12.48 -32.35 -67.78
C THR A 14 -12.16 -33.53 -68.70
N LYS A 15 -13.14 -34.42 -68.88
CA LYS A 15 -13.10 -35.48 -69.89
C LYS A 15 -13.08 -34.83 -71.27
N PHE A 16 -11.92 -34.86 -71.93
CA PHE A 16 -11.79 -34.50 -73.33
C PHE A 16 -12.41 -35.63 -74.18
N THR A 17 -13.71 -35.56 -74.42
CA THR A 17 -14.41 -36.44 -75.37
C THR A 17 -14.11 -35.97 -76.79
N GLY A 18 -13.00 -36.46 -77.35
CA GLY A 18 -12.73 -36.36 -78.78
C GLY A 18 -13.62 -37.35 -79.53
N THR A 19 -14.68 -36.84 -80.13
CA THR A 19 -15.54 -37.54 -81.10
C THR A 19 -14.71 -37.93 -82.33
N PHE A 20 -14.39 -39.20 -82.47
CA PHE A 20 -13.94 -39.76 -83.75
C PHE A 20 -15.16 -39.98 -84.64
N ALA A 21 -15.41 -39.05 -85.56
CA ALA A 21 -16.32 -39.26 -86.67
C ALA A 21 -15.72 -40.32 -87.62
N TYR A 22 -16.29 -41.52 -87.63
CA TYR A 22 -16.03 -42.51 -88.66
C TYR A 22 -16.83 -42.09 -89.91
N ASP A 23 -16.14 -41.50 -90.88
CA ASP A 23 -16.71 -41.20 -92.19
C ASP A 23 -16.72 -42.51 -93.01
N SER A 24 -17.77 -43.29 -92.85
CA SER A 24 -18.00 -44.53 -93.60
C SER A 24 -18.63 -44.19 -94.96
N LYS A 25 -17.80 -43.71 -95.89
CA LYS A 25 -18.13 -43.68 -97.31
C LYS A 25 -16.91 -44.10 -98.10
N LEU A 26 -16.98 -45.29 -98.70
CA LEU A 26 -16.48 -45.66 -100.02
C LEU A 26 -16.15 -47.16 -100.04
N LEU A 27 -17.04 -47.94 -100.66
CA LEU A 27 -16.68 -49.04 -101.56
C LEU A 27 -17.95 -49.48 -102.29
N LYS A 28 -18.26 -48.73 -103.35
CA LYS A 28 -19.17 -49.15 -104.41
C LYS A 28 -18.31 -49.92 -105.42
N THR A 29 -18.48 -51.23 -105.42
CA THR A 29 -17.93 -52.18 -106.39
C THR A 29 -18.44 -51.84 -107.80
N GLY A 30 -17.51 -51.65 -108.73
CA GLY A 30 -17.76 -51.49 -110.17
C GLY A 30 -16.49 -51.91 -110.91
N TYR A 31 -16.59 -53.00 -111.66
CA TYR A 31 -15.51 -53.66 -112.37
C TYR A 31 -15.08 -52.87 -113.63
N GLY A 32 -13.77 -52.82 -113.89
CA GLY A 32 -13.18 -52.81 -115.23
C GLY A 32 -12.82 -51.45 -115.84
N THR A 33 -11.52 -51.13 -115.91
CA THR A 33 -10.71 -50.97 -117.14
C THR A 33 -9.44 -50.12 -116.91
N SER A 34 -8.31 -50.59 -117.47
CA SER A 34 -6.99 -49.92 -117.66
C SER A 34 -5.94 -50.00 -116.52
N PRO A 35 -4.82 -50.75 -116.69
CA PRO A 35 -3.87 -51.07 -115.62
C PRO A 35 -2.69 -50.10 -115.42
N ASP A 36 -2.59 -48.96 -116.12
CA ASP A 36 -1.38 -48.10 -116.03
C ASP A 36 -1.55 -46.79 -115.22
N ASN A 37 -2.76 -46.44 -114.76
CA ASN A 37 -3.00 -45.22 -113.96
C ASN A 37 -3.40 -45.48 -112.49
N THR A 38 -3.65 -46.74 -112.10
CA THR A 38 -4.01 -47.12 -110.72
C THR A 38 -2.76 -47.36 -109.85
N ALA A 39 -1.66 -47.83 -110.45
CA ALA A 39 -0.39 -48.01 -109.75
C ALA A 39 0.20 -46.68 -109.27
N THR A 40 0.18 -45.63 -110.11
CA THR A 40 0.65 -44.28 -109.77
C THR A 40 -0.25 -43.57 -108.74
N SER A 41 -1.57 -43.80 -108.81
CA SER A 41 -2.53 -43.35 -107.80
C SER A 41 -2.30 -43.99 -106.43
N LEU A 42 -2.06 -45.31 -106.40
CA LEU A 42 -1.79 -46.05 -105.17
C LEU A 42 -0.47 -45.62 -104.54
N THR A 43 0.61 -45.50 -105.33
CA THR A 43 1.92 -45.03 -104.83
C THR A 43 1.86 -43.59 -104.33
N ASN A 44 1.10 -42.71 -105.00
CA ASN A 44 0.90 -41.33 -104.52
C ASN A 44 0.09 -41.30 -103.21
N SER A 45 -0.89 -42.19 -103.07
CA SER A 45 -1.65 -42.35 -101.82
C SER A 45 -0.78 -42.89 -100.68
N GLU A 46 0.11 -43.84 -100.97
CA GLU A 46 1.06 -44.42 -100.01
C GLU A 46 2.10 -43.39 -99.57
N ILE A 47 2.65 -42.60 -100.50
CA ILE A 47 3.57 -41.48 -100.20
C ILE A 47 2.86 -40.46 -99.30
N ARG A 48 1.62 -40.07 -99.62
CA ARG A 48 0.83 -39.14 -98.80
C ARG A 48 0.54 -39.68 -97.40
N LEU A 49 0.24 -40.98 -97.27
CA LEU A 49 0.03 -41.63 -95.97
C LEU A 49 1.33 -41.69 -95.15
N LEU A 50 2.47 -41.95 -95.78
CA LEU A 50 3.78 -41.93 -95.13
C LEU A 50 4.15 -40.52 -94.64
N GLU A 51 3.91 -39.49 -95.44
CA GLU A 51 4.08 -38.09 -95.05
C GLU A 51 3.16 -37.70 -93.89
N MET A 52 1.88 -38.08 -93.94
CA MET A 52 0.94 -37.83 -92.84
C MET A 52 1.36 -38.55 -91.56
N ARG A 53 1.80 -39.82 -91.65
CA ARG A 53 2.36 -40.54 -90.49
C ARG A 53 3.61 -39.85 -89.94
N LYS A 54 4.49 -39.34 -90.80
CA LYS A 54 5.68 -38.59 -90.38
C LYS A 54 5.30 -37.28 -89.68
N LYS A 55 4.32 -36.53 -90.21
CA LYS A 55 3.77 -35.31 -89.60
C LYS A 55 3.11 -35.60 -88.24
N PHE A 56 2.28 -36.63 -88.14
CA PHE A 56 1.67 -37.03 -86.87
C PHE A 56 2.70 -37.49 -85.85
N ARG A 57 3.69 -38.30 -86.23
CA ARG A 57 4.80 -38.67 -85.34
C ARG A 57 5.56 -37.44 -84.83
N SER A 58 5.82 -36.47 -85.71
CA SER A 58 6.45 -35.20 -85.32
C SER A 58 5.58 -34.41 -84.33
N GLN A 59 4.28 -34.28 -84.59
CA GLN A 59 3.35 -33.57 -83.70
C GLN A 59 3.18 -34.27 -82.35
N ILE A 60 3.15 -35.60 -82.31
CA ILE A 60 3.10 -36.39 -81.08
C ILE A 60 4.38 -36.22 -80.27
N ALA A 61 5.56 -36.25 -80.93
CA ALA A 61 6.84 -36.01 -80.28
C ALA A 61 6.93 -34.57 -79.72
N GLU A 62 6.45 -33.57 -80.47
CA GLU A 62 6.43 -32.18 -80.01
C GLU A 62 5.44 -31.97 -78.86
N SER A 63 4.24 -32.56 -78.93
CA SER A 63 3.26 -32.54 -77.82
C SER A 63 3.80 -33.26 -76.58
N ARG A 64 4.53 -34.36 -76.75
CA ARG A 64 5.19 -35.08 -75.66
C ARG A 64 6.26 -34.21 -75.00
N LYS A 65 7.14 -33.59 -75.79
CA LYS A 65 8.16 -32.65 -75.30
C LYS A 65 7.52 -31.48 -74.55
N ARG A 66 6.47 -30.87 -75.10
CA ARG A 66 5.74 -29.77 -74.43
C ARG A 66 5.13 -30.21 -73.10
N ARG A 67 4.62 -31.45 -73.00
CA ARG A 67 4.09 -32.00 -71.74
C ARG A 67 5.20 -32.24 -70.72
N GLU A 68 6.34 -32.76 -71.15
CA GLU A 68 7.52 -32.97 -70.30
C GLU A 68 8.07 -31.61 -69.80
N ASP A 69 8.18 -30.61 -70.67
CA ASP A 69 8.60 -29.24 -70.30
C ASP A 69 7.61 -28.59 -69.32
N LEU A 70 6.30 -28.76 -69.53
CA LEU A 70 5.28 -28.25 -68.61
C LEU A 70 5.34 -28.94 -67.24
N ALA A 71 5.55 -30.26 -67.22
CA ALA A 71 5.68 -31.02 -65.98
C ALA A 71 6.91 -30.57 -65.17
N MET A 72 8.06 -30.37 -65.83
CA MET A 72 9.26 -29.83 -65.18
C MET A 72 9.03 -28.42 -64.62
N ARG A 73 8.36 -27.53 -65.36
CA ARG A 73 8.02 -26.18 -64.87
C ARG A 73 7.08 -26.23 -63.67
N GLN A 74 6.10 -27.13 -63.66
CA GLN A 74 5.20 -27.30 -62.52
C GLN A 74 5.94 -27.81 -61.28
N GLU A 75 6.90 -28.73 -61.46
CA GLU A 75 7.74 -29.23 -60.37
C GLU A 75 8.64 -28.13 -59.80
N ASP A 76 9.29 -27.32 -60.66
CA ASP A 76 10.11 -26.18 -60.23
C ASP A 76 9.27 -25.14 -59.46
N LEU A 77 8.07 -24.81 -59.95
CA LEU A 77 7.15 -23.92 -59.23
C LEU A 77 6.75 -24.48 -57.85
N ARG A 78 6.49 -25.78 -57.75
CA ARG A 78 6.20 -26.44 -56.46
C ARG A 78 7.39 -26.37 -55.51
N PHE A 79 8.60 -26.58 -56.03
CA PHE A 79 9.83 -26.47 -55.23
C PHE A 79 10.05 -25.03 -54.73
N GLN A 80 9.88 -24.04 -55.60
CA GLN A 80 9.97 -22.63 -55.23
C GLN A 80 8.91 -22.26 -54.19
N MET A 81 7.65 -22.69 -54.36
CA MET A 81 6.58 -22.44 -53.40
C MET A 81 6.93 -23.02 -52.02
N LYS A 82 7.41 -24.27 -51.96
CA LYS A 82 7.86 -24.89 -50.70
C LYS A 82 9.01 -24.11 -50.04
N ARG A 83 9.93 -23.58 -50.84
CA ARG A 83 11.04 -22.74 -50.35
C ARG A 83 10.51 -21.40 -49.81
N PHE A 84 9.57 -20.76 -50.50
CA PHE A 84 8.92 -19.51 -50.03
C PHE A 84 8.14 -19.74 -48.73
N GLU A 85 7.37 -20.81 -48.63
CA GLU A 85 6.69 -21.19 -47.39
C GLU A 85 7.68 -21.39 -46.24
N GLY A 86 8.82 -22.04 -46.52
CA GLY A 86 9.92 -22.16 -45.56
C GLY A 86 10.44 -20.79 -45.09
N PHE A 87 10.74 -19.90 -46.03
CA PHE A 87 11.20 -18.54 -45.70
C PHE A 87 10.18 -17.73 -44.90
N ILE A 88 8.89 -17.82 -45.24
CA ILE A 88 7.81 -17.12 -44.53
C ILE A 88 7.74 -17.64 -43.09
N ARG A 89 7.76 -18.97 -42.89
CA ARG A 89 7.76 -19.56 -41.54
C ARG A 89 8.97 -19.14 -40.72
N ASP A 90 10.16 -19.17 -41.32
CA ASP A 90 11.39 -18.78 -40.63
C ASP A 90 11.42 -17.30 -40.28
N ASN A 91 10.94 -16.44 -41.19
CA ASN A 91 10.82 -15.00 -40.94
C ASN A 91 9.82 -14.71 -39.83
N GLU A 92 8.65 -15.34 -39.87
CA GLU A 92 7.63 -15.20 -38.82
C GLU A 92 8.15 -15.71 -37.47
N ALA A 93 8.87 -16.83 -37.44
CA ALA A 93 9.53 -17.32 -36.24
C ALA A 93 10.59 -16.33 -35.71
N LYS A 94 11.36 -15.68 -36.59
CA LYS A 94 12.31 -14.62 -36.18
C LYS A 94 11.56 -13.39 -35.62
N ARG A 95 10.48 -12.97 -36.26
CA ARG A 95 9.63 -11.85 -35.81
C ARG A 95 9.04 -12.13 -34.43
N LEU A 96 8.44 -13.30 -34.24
CA LEU A 96 7.87 -13.72 -32.96
C LEU A 96 8.93 -13.80 -31.86
N ARG A 97 10.12 -14.35 -32.15
CA ARG A 97 11.24 -14.36 -31.19
C ARG A 97 11.69 -12.96 -30.80
N ALA A 98 11.84 -12.06 -31.77
CA ALA A 98 12.24 -10.68 -31.52
C ALA A 98 11.20 -9.94 -30.67
N VAL A 99 9.91 -10.08 -30.99
CA VAL A 99 8.81 -9.48 -30.21
C VAL A 99 8.79 -10.05 -28.80
N LYS A 100 8.89 -11.38 -28.63
CA LYS A 100 8.91 -12.01 -27.30
C LYS A 100 10.08 -11.49 -26.47
N LYS A 101 11.28 -11.44 -27.06
CA LYS A 101 12.49 -10.92 -26.39
C LYS A 101 12.31 -9.47 -25.95
N TYR A 102 11.81 -8.61 -26.83
CA TYR A 102 11.52 -7.21 -26.50
C TYR A 102 10.54 -7.08 -25.35
N LEU A 103 9.42 -7.83 -25.37
CA LEU A 103 8.43 -7.77 -24.31
C LEU A 103 8.98 -8.25 -22.97
N THR A 104 9.77 -9.32 -22.96
CA THR A 104 10.42 -9.81 -21.73
C THR A 104 11.43 -8.81 -21.18
N GLU A 105 12.26 -8.22 -22.05
CA GLU A 105 13.25 -7.22 -21.62
C GLU A 105 12.58 -5.96 -21.08
N ARG A 106 11.49 -5.51 -21.73
CA ARG A 106 10.70 -4.37 -21.27
C ARG A 106 10.11 -4.62 -19.88
N GLN A 107 9.55 -5.80 -19.64
CA GLN A 107 9.00 -6.16 -18.32
C GLN A 107 10.09 -6.17 -17.24
N ILE A 108 11.26 -6.75 -17.53
CA ILE A 108 12.39 -6.78 -16.60
C ILE A 108 12.85 -5.36 -16.26
N ILE A 109 12.94 -4.46 -17.25
CA ILE A 109 13.30 -3.06 -17.04
C ILE A 109 12.27 -2.36 -16.14
N GLU A 110 10.98 -2.57 -16.38
CA GLU A 110 9.91 -1.99 -15.57
C GLU A 110 9.97 -2.47 -14.12
N GLU A 111 10.16 -3.77 -13.89
CA GLU A 111 10.31 -4.34 -12.54
C GLU A 111 11.56 -3.80 -11.83
N LYS A 112 12.71 -3.75 -12.52
CA LYS A 112 13.97 -3.27 -11.95
C LYS A 112 13.97 -1.77 -11.66
N THR A 113 13.30 -0.99 -12.50
CA THR A 113 13.15 0.45 -12.25
C THR A 113 12.28 0.72 -11.03
N LYS A 114 11.17 -0.03 -10.87
CA LYS A 114 10.32 0.02 -9.67
C LYS A 114 11.08 -0.37 -8.41
N GLU A 115 11.75 -1.53 -8.42
CA GLU A 115 12.60 -2.00 -7.33
C GLU A 115 13.67 -0.94 -6.96
N GLY A 116 14.32 -0.34 -7.97
CA GLY A 116 15.31 0.70 -7.74
C GLY A 116 14.74 1.98 -7.11
N ILE A 117 13.49 2.35 -7.41
CA ILE A 117 12.80 3.48 -6.76
C ILE A 117 12.54 3.13 -5.30
N GLU A 118 11.99 1.95 -5.02
CA GLU A 118 11.67 1.48 -3.67
C GLU A 118 12.92 1.42 -2.79
N LEU A 119 14.02 0.83 -3.28
CA LEU A 119 15.29 0.78 -2.57
C LEU A 119 15.86 2.17 -2.28
N ARG A 120 15.74 3.12 -3.21
CA ARG A 120 16.19 4.51 -2.97
C ARG A 120 15.39 5.19 -1.87
N VAL A 121 14.08 4.95 -1.80
CA VAL A 121 13.22 5.48 -0.74
C VAL A 121 13.62 4.90 0.61
N GLU A 122 13.77 3.58 0.71
CA GLU A 122 14.18 2.93 1.97
C GLU A 122 15.58 3.34 2.41
N PHE A 123 16.52 3.46 1.48
CA PHE A 123 17.85 3.98 1.75
C PHE A 123 17.79 5.43 2.28
N GLY A 124 16.95 6.28 1.69
CA GLY A 124 16.74 7.65 2.15
C GLY A 124 16.21 7.70 3.59
N LYS A 125 15.21 6.87 3.92
CA LYS A 125 14.67 6.75 5.29
C LYS A 125 15.75 6.29 6.27
N ALA A 126 16.49 5.24 5.93
CA ALA A 126 17.56 4.70 6.76
C ALA A 126 18.66 5.73 7.00
N LYS A 127 19.04 6.49 5.97
CA LYS A 127 20.05 7.57 6.08
C LYS A 127 19.60 8.66 7.04
N ILE A 128 18.37 9.16 6.91
CA ILE A 128 17.80 10.16 7.83
C ILE A 128 17.79 9.65 9.27
N ALA A 129 17.36 8.40 9.48
CA ALA A 129 17.37 7.78 10.80
C ALA A 129 18.79 7.69 11.39
N CYS A 130 19.78 7.28 10.59
CA CYS A 130 21.18 7.21 11.01
C CYS A 130 21.73 8.60 11.39
N GLU A 131 21.44 9.63 10.59
CA GLU A 131 21.86 11.01 10.88
C GLU A 131 21.19 11.55 12.16
N ALA A 132 19.92 11.23 12.38
CA ALA A 132 19.22 11.58 13.61
C ALA A 132 19.83 10.90 14.84
N MET A 133 20.18 9.61 14.73
CA MET A 133 20.84 8.89 15.82
C MET A 133 22.26 9.42 16.07
N ARG A 134 23.02 9.75 15.02
CA ARG A 134 24.35 10.36 15.16
C ARG A 134 24.28 11.68 15.92
N ARG A 135 23.33 12.55 15.57
CA ARG A 135 23.11 13.82 16.29
C ARG A 135 22.77 13.58 17.77
N LYS A 136 21.93 12.59 18.07
CA LYS A 136 21.63 12.22 19.46
C LYS A 136 22.87 11.73 20.21
N VAL A 137 23.71 10.90 19.59
CA VAL A 137 24.96 10.44 20.20
C VAL A 137 25.89 11.60 20.50
N GLU A 138 26.06 12.53 19.54
CA GLU A 138 26.86 13.75 19.74
C GLU A 138 26.29 14.64 20.85
N GLU A 139 24.96 14.79 20.91
CA GLU A 139 24.28 15.54 21.96
C GLU A 139 24.48 14.90 23.34
N TYR A 140 24.40 13.57 23.43
CA TYR A 140 24.51 12.84 24.70
C TYR A 140 25.95 12.62 25.17
N LYS A 141 26.94 12.77 24.28
CA LYS A 141 28.37 12.58 24.58
C LYS A 141 28.86 13.47 25.73
N LYS A 142 28.32 14.67 25.87
CA LYS A 142 28.66 15.57 26.99
C LYS A 142 28.23 15.00 28.34
N TYR A 143 27.08 14.33 28.40
CA TYR A 143 26.59 13.71 29.63
C TYR A 143 27.33 12.42 29.92
N GLU A 144 27.65 11.64 28.89
CA GLU A 144 28.54 10.48 29.03
C GLU A 144 29.88 10.88 29.62
N SER A 145 30.53 11.90 29.05
CA SER A 145 31.84 12.39 29.54
C SER A 145 31.76 12.84 31.00
N TYR A 146 30.76 13.67 31.33
CA TYR A 146 30.52 14.09 32.71
C TYR A 146 30.30 12.90 33.66
N LEU A 147 29.57 11.87 33.21
CA LEU A 147 29.25 10.74 34.06
C LEU A 147 30.47 9.84 34.28
N MET A 148 31.35 9.72 33.29
CA MET A 148 32.65 9.08 33.47
C MET A 148 33.52 9.87 34.46
N ASP A 149 33.59 11.20 34.33
CA ASP A 149 34.32 12.05 35.30
C ASP A 149 33.79 11.86 36.73
N VAL A 150 32.46 11.77 36.90
CA VAL A 150 31.84 11.47 38.20
C VAL A 150 32.24 10.09 38.70
N ILE A 151 32.26 9.08 37.82
CA ILE A 151 32.67 7.71 38.19
C ILE A 151 34.12 7.68 38.64
N ASP A 152 35.02 8.41 37.97
CA ASP A 152 36.44 8.48 38.33
C ASP A 152 36.68 9.15 39.70
N LEU A 153 35.79 10.04 40.12
CA LEU A 153 35.82 10.67 41.45
C LEU A 153 35.24 9.77 42.56
N LEU A 154 34.53 8.69 42.21
CA LEU A 154 33.92 7.82 43.21
C LEU A 154 34.99 6.92 43.86
N PRO A 155 34.92 6.72 45.18
CA PRO A 155 35.75 5.73 45.85
C PRO A 155 35.57 4.33 45.24
N PRO A 156 36.61 3.48 45.26
CA PRO A 156 36.48 2.07 44.94
C PRO A 156 35.36 1.43 45.77
N ASP A 157 34.56 0.56 45.15
CA ASP A 157 33.43 -0.14 45.77
C ASP A 157 32.30 0.76 46.34
N TYR A 158 32.16 2.00 45.85
CA TYR A 158 31.09 2.90 46.32
C TYR A 158 29.67 2.33 46.11
N ILE A 159 29.46 1.52 45.06
CA ILE A 159 28.16 0.89 44.78
C ILE A 159 28.35 -0.61 44.54
N LYS A 160 28.11 -1.40 45.59
CA LYS A 160 28.31 -2.86 45.60
C LYS A 160 27.14 -3.67 45.01
N ILE A 161 26.03 -3.01 44.69
CA ILE A 161 24.73 -3.67 44.45
C ILE A 161 24.50 -3.97 42.95
N ALA A 162 25.30 -3.41 42.04
CA ALA A 162 25.09 -3.53 40.61
C ALA A 162 26.32 -4.07 39.87
N ASP A 163 26.08 -4.84 38.81
CA ASP A 163 27.11 -5.40 37.92
C ASP A 163 27.97 -4.30 37.26
N ASN A 164 27.40 -3.10 37.12
CA ASN A 164 28.08 -1.91 36.62
C ASN A 164 27.83 -0.73 37.56
N VAL A 165 28.91 -0.02 37.93
CA VAL A 165 28.91 1.20 38.75
C VAL A 165 27.91 2.24 38.23
N LEU A 166 27.82 2.42 36.92
CA LEU A 166 26.90 3.36 36.28
C LEU A 166 25.43 3.01 36.57
N LEU A 167 25.06 1.74 36.37
CA LEU A 167 23.69 1.27 36.62
C LEU A 167 23.35 1.41 38.11
N GLY A 168 24.30 1.08 38.99
CA GLY A 168 24.17 1.27 40.42
C GLY A 168 23.93 2.72 40.81
N LEU A 169 24.61 3.67 40.16
CA LEU A 169 24.45 5.10 40.40
C LEU A 169 23.07 5.59 39.99
N ILE A 170 22.57 5.14 38.83
CA ILE A 170 21.21 5.46 38.35
C ILE A 170 20.15 4.91 39.31
N MET A 171 20.28 3.65 39.74
CA MET A 171 19.34 3.05 40.69
C MET A 171 19.30 3.83 42.00
N ARG A 172 20.48 4.14 42.56
CA ARG A 172 20.60 4.91 43.79
C ARG A 172 20.01 6.31 43.63
N TYR A 173 20.29 7.01 42.53
CA TYR A 173 19.69 8.30 42.23
C TYR A 173 18.16 8.21 42.21
N ASN A 174 17.59 7.23 41.51
CA ASN A 174 16.15 7.05 41.43
C ASN A 174 15.53 6.79 42.81
N THR A 175 16.16 5.97 43.64
CA THR A 175 15.71 5.75 45.02
C THR A 175 15.77 7.04 45.83
N LEU A 176 16.90 7.75 45.83
CA LEU A 176 17.06 8.99 46.59
C LEU A 176 16.07 10.06 46.12
N TYR A 177 15.93 10.25 44.81
CA TYR A 177 14.99 11.19 44.23
C TYR A 177 13.55 10.84 44.58
N GLY A 178 13.17 9.56 44.51
CA GLY A 178 11.86 9.08 44.95
C GLY A 178 11.61 9.40 46.42
N THR A 179 12.56 9.07 47.30
CA THR A 179 12.43 9.37 48.74
C THR A 179 12.35 10.88 49.02
N TYR A 180 13.11 11.69 48.30
CA TYR A 180 13.07 13.14 48.40
C TYR A 180 11.69 13.70 48.03
N GLN A 181 11.10 13.23 46.93
CA GLN A 181 9.77 13.66 46.50
C GLN A 181 8.70 13.26 47.52
N SER A 182 8.75 12.05 48.07
CA SER A 182 7.84 11.61 49.12
C SER A 182 7.96 12.46 50.38
N LEU A 183 9.20 12.74 50.82
CA LEU A 183 9.44 13.57 52.00
C LEU A 183 8.97 15.01 51.80
N LEU A 184 9.19 15.57 50.61
CA LEU A 184 8.71 16.91 50.24
C LEU A 184 7.18 16.97 50.26
N ALA A 185 6.50 15.96 49.72
CA ALA A 185 5.04 15.87 49.76
C ALA A 185 4.50 15.76 51.20
N GLU A 186 5.15 14.96 52.05
CA GLU A 186 4.79 14.83 53.46
C GLU A 186 4.97 16.16 54.20
N MET A 187 6.10 16.84 53.98
CA MET A 187 6.42 18.15 54.56
C MET A 187 5.38 19.21 54.17
N ASN A 188 4.98 19.25 52.89
CA ASN A 188 3.93 20.14 52.40
C ASN A 188 2.56 19.85 53.06
N THR A 189 2.22 18.56 53.19
CA THR A 189 0.99 18.13 53.86
C THR A 189 0.98 18.56 55.33
N LYS A 190 2.07 18.31 56.06
CA LYS A 190 2.20 18.73 57.47
C LYS A 190 2.13 20.25 57.61
N SER A 191 2.80 21.01 56.73
CA SER A 191 2.73 22.47 56.70
C SER A 191 1.29 22.97 56.50
N LYS A 192 0.52 22.33 55.60
CA LYS A 192 -0.90 22.64 55.40
C LYS A 192 -1.73 22.36 56.66
N ASN A 193 -1.54 21.20 57.28
CA ASN A 193 -2.27 20.82 58.50
C ASN A 193 -1.99 21.80 59.65
N ILE A 194 -0.75 22.26 59.81
CA ILE A 194 -0.37 23.27 60.81
C ILE A 194 -1.12 24.59 60.55
N ARG A 195 -1.15 25.05 59.29
CA ARG A 195 -1.88 26.26 58.91
C ARG A 195 -3.37 26.14 59.21
N GLU A 196 -4.00 25.03 58.88
CA GLU A 196 -5.41 24.78 59.18
C GLU A 196 -5.68 24.74 60.69
N ALA A 197 -4.84 24.06 61.47
CA ALA A 197 -4.96 24.01 62.92
C ALA A 197 -4.83 25.40 63.55
N HIS A 198 -3.90 26.23 63.02
CA HIS A 198 -3.73 27.60 63.48
C HIS A 198 -4.97 28.46 63.19
N THR A 199 -5.53 28.37 61.97
CA THR A 199 -6.77 29.08 61.62
C THR A 199 -7.94 28.66 62.50
N ARG A 200 -8.09 27.36 62.79
CA ARG A 200 -9.15 26.85 63.69
C ARG A 200 -8.97 27.38 65.12
N LEU A 201 -7.74 27.38 65.63
CA LEU A 201 -7.44 27.91 66.96
C LEU A 201 -7.73 29.41 67.06
N GLN A 202 -7.42 30.17 66.01
CA GLN A 202 -7.73 31.59 65.95
C GLN A 202 -9.24 31.86 65.94
N ALA A 203 -9.99 31.13 65.12
CA ALA A 203 -11.46 31.24 65.09
C ALA A 203 -12.08 30.92 66.46
N LEU A 204 -11.59 29.88 67.14
CA LEU A 204 -12.06 29.53 68.48
C LEU A 204 -11.76 30.63 69.51
N ARG A 205 -10.57 31.26 69.43
CA ARG A 205 -10.23 32.40 70.29
C ARG A 205 -11.15 33.60 70.06
N GLU A 206 -11.47 33.91 68.80
CA GLU A 206 -12.39 34.99 68.42
C GLU A 206 -13.82 34.71 68.90
N GLU A 207 -14.28 33.46 68.80
CA GLU A 207 -15.58 33.02 69.33
C GLU A 207 -15.63 33.17 70.85
N HIS A 208 -14.60 32.71 71.57
CA HIS A 208 -14.53 32.86 73.02
C HIS A 208 -14.48 34.33 73.45
N ALA A 209 -13.70 35.18 72.77
CA ALA A 209 -13.66 36.61 73.03
C ALA A 209 -15.05 37.26 72.83
N SER A 210 -15.72 36.92 71.73
CA SER A 210 -17.09 37.37 71.45
C SER A 210 -18.08 36.91 72.54
N ARG A 211 -17.97 35.66 72.99
CA ARG A 211 -18.79 35.12 74.07
C ARG A 211 -18.57 35.87 75.38
N ILE A 212 -17.32 36.14 75.76
CA ILE A 212 -16.99 36.93 76.95
C ILE A 212 -17.62 38.33 76.86
N LEU A 213 -17.52 39.00 75.71
CA LEU A 213 -18.15 40.31 75.49
C LEU A 213 -19.67 40.24 75.69
N THR A 214 -20.35 39.24 75.10
CA THR A 214 -21.80 39.09 75.26
C THR A 214 -22.22 38.82 76.71
N LEU A 215 -21.45 38.01 77.45
CA LEU A 215 -21.70 37.73 78.86
C LEU A 215 -21.47 38.97 79.72
N ASN A 216 -20.42 39.75 79.45
CA ASN A 216 -20.15 41.00 80.14
C ASN A 216 -21.27 42.03 79.89
N SER A 217 -21.79 42.12 78.67
CA SER A 217 -22.95 42.98 78.36
C SER A 217 -24.19 42.56 79.17
N LYS A 218 -24.52 41.27 79.19
CA LYS A 218 -25.64 40.74 80.01
C LYS A 218 -25.45 41.02 81.50
N LEU A 219 -24.22 40.85 82.00
CA LEU A 219 -23.89 41.12 83.39
C LEU A 219 -24.07 42.62 83.73
N ALA A 220 -23.63 43.50 82.82
CA ALA A 220 -23.83 44.94 82.98
C ALA A 220 -25.32 45.32 83.01
N ASP A 221 -26.16 44.69 82.20
CA ASP A 221 -27.61 44.90 82.21
C ASP A 221 -28.25 44.43 83.52
N LEU A 222 -27.85 43.26 84.05
CA LEU A 222 -28.30 42.78 85.36
C LEU A 222 -27.86 43.71 86.50
N TYR A 223 -26.65 44.27 86.44
CA TYR A 223 -26.21 45.25 87.44
C TYR A 223 -27.04 46.53 87.40
N LYS A 224 -27.41 47.02 86.21
CA LYS A 224 -28.30 48.17 86.06
C LYS A 224 -29.68 47.88 86.65
N GLU A 225 -30.26 46.72 86.35
CA GLU A 225 -31.56 46.31 86.90
C GLU A 225 -31.52 46.21 88.42
N ARG A 226 -30.47 45.59 88.98
CA ARG A 226 -30.27 45.52 90.43
C ARG A 226 -30.11 46.90 91.06
N SER A 227 -29.37 47.82 90.44
CA SER A 227 -29.23 49.20 90.92
C SER A 227 -30.57 49.90 90.97
N ALA A 228 -31.35 49.83 89.87
CA ALA A 228 -32.68 50.42 89.81
C ALA A 228 -33.63 49.85 90.88
N ASN A 229 -33.65 48.53 91.07
CA ASN A 229 -34.45 47.88 92.11
C ASN A 229 -34.01 48.30 93.53
N SER A 230 -32.70 48.42 93.76
CA SER A 230 -32.16 48.90 95.03
C SER A 230 -32.55 50.36 95.31
N GLU A 231 -32.48 51.22 94.30
CA GLU A 231 -32.91 52.62 94.38
C GLU A 231 -34.41 52.71 94.69
N GLN A 232 -35.25 51.91 94.03
CA GLN A 232 -36.69 51.82 94.31
C GLN A 232 -36.97 51.36 95.74
N LEU A 233 -36.29 50.31 96.22
CA LEU A 233 -36.43 49.84 97.60
C LEU A 233 -36.04 50.93 98.59
N GLN A 234 -34.93 51.63 98.34
CA GLN A 234 -34.50 52.73 99.19
C GLN A 234 -35.51 53.88 99.22
N GLN A 235 -36.11 54.23 98.09
CA GLN A 235 -37.19 55.22 98.02
C GLN A 235 -38.43 54.78 98.82
N LEU A 236 -38.83 53.50 98.73
CA LEU A 236 -39.95 52.96 99.49
C LEU A 236 -39.69 52.97 101.00
N VAL A 237 -38.49 52.58 101.43
CA VAL A 237 -38.08 52.64 102.86
C VAL A 237 -38.10 54.09 103.35
N GLN A 238 -37.57 55.03 102.57
CA GLN A 238 -37.60 56.45 102.92
C GLN A 238 -39.04 56.99 103.04
N LYS A 239 -39.93 56.61 102.11
CA LYS A 239 -41.35 56.96 102.19
C LYS A 239 -42.01 56.36 103.43
N PHE A 240 -41.81 55.07 103.70
CA PHE A 240 -42.32 54.41 104.90
C PHE A 240 -41.84 55.12 106.19
N ASP A 241 -40.56 55.49 106.26
CA ASP A 241 -40.02 56.23 107.40
C ASP A 241 -40.61 57.65 107.51
N GLN A 242 -40.91 58.31 106.39
CA GLN A 242 -41.59 59.61 106.36
C GLN A 242 -43.03 59.47 106.86
N ASP A 243 -43.80 58.53 106.31
CA ASP A 243 -45.18 58.23 106.71
C ASP A 243 -45.26 57.87 108.19
N HIS A 244 -44.34 57.03 108.69
CA HIS A 244 -44.27 56.67 110.11
C HIS A 244 -43.90 57.86 111.00
N ARG A 245 -43.04 58.78 110.54
CA ARG A 245 -42.78 60.05 111.23
C ARG A 245 -43.99 60.97 111.24
N GLU A 246 -44.77 61.03 110.16
CA GLU A 246 -46.00 61.81 110.08
C GLU A 246 -47.10 61.25 111.00
N LEU A 247 -47.29 59.93 111.02
CA LEU A 247 -48.19 59.24 111.95
C LEU A 247 -47.82 59.52 113.42
N ARG A 248 -46.53 59.49 113.76
CA ARG A 248 -46.07 59.86 115.12
C ARG A 248 -46.37 61.32 115.47
N LYS A 249 -46.37 62.23 114.49
CA LYS A 249 -46.74 63.64 114.70
C LYS A 249 -48.25 63.84 114.84
N GLN A 250 -49.09 62.93 114.34
CA GLN A 250 -50.55 62.97 114.47
C GLN A 250 -51.07 62.34 115.78
N LEU A 251 -50.23 61.59 116.49
CA LEU A 251 -50.54 60.90 117.76
C LEU A 251 -50.06 61.65 119.02
N VAL A 252 -49.51 62.86 118.86
CA VAL A 252 -49.13 63.81 119.92
C VAL A 252 -50.00 65.05 119.79
#